data_AF-A0AAV0ZNE1-F1
#
_entry.id   AF-A0AAV0ZNE1-F1
#
_cell.length_a   1.000
_cell.length_b   1.000
_cell.length_c   1.000
_cell.angle_alpha   90.00
_cell.angle_beta   90.00
_cell.angle_gamma   90.00
#
_symmetry.space_group_name_H-M   'P 1'
#
loop_
_entity.id
_entity.type
_entity.pdbx_description
1 polymer ?
#
loop_
_entity_poly.entity_id
_entity_poly.type
_entity_poly.pdbx_seq_one_letter_code
_entity_poly.pdbx_strand_id
1 'polypeptide(L)'
;MPIGLTPHIIEIDAGADLLYTLFEFARSRGRSIHILNGIGMVADVTLIQSNRSFVSVLGMFDLLSIRGTIIPLSTAECLGVLQITLSDSADDEDDVIQGSVISPLVAYSPMRVTFVSFPNPAF
;
A
#
# COMPACT_ATOMS: atom_id res chain seq x y z
N MET A 1 12.54 26.56 -0.15
CA MET A 1 11.85 25.28 0.14
C MET A 1 12.33 24.26 -0.87
N PRO A 2 12.71 23.02 -0.48
CA PRO A 2 13.08 22.03 -1.48
C PRO A 2 11.79 21.56 -2.18
N ILE A 3 11.59 22.07 -3.40
CA ILE A 3 10.58 21.59 -4.34
C ILE A 3 11.19 20.33 -4.96
N GLY A 4 10.95 19.16 -4.35
CA GLY A 4 11.60 17.94 -4.79
C GLY A 4 11.04 16.67 -4.18
N LEU A 5 11.56 15.55 -4.64
CA LEU A 5 11.30 14.21 -4.09
C LEU A 5 11.93 14.08 -2.70
N THR A 6 11.16 13.60 -1.74
CA THR A 6 11.63 13.36 -0.37
C THR A 6 11.41 11.89 -0.02
N PRO A 7 12.47 11.11 0.27
CA PRO A 7 12.32 9.73 0.69
C PRO A 7 11.80 9.66 2.13
N HIS A 8 11.00 8.65 2.41
CA HIS A 8 10.42 8.37 3.71
C HIS A 8 10.43 6.87 3.98
N ILE A 9 10.63 6.52 5.25
CA ILE A 9 10.39 5.18 5.78
C ILE A 9 9.47 5.40 6.97
N ILE A 10 8.31 4.74 6.96
CA ILE A 10 7.40 4.76 8.10
C ILE A 10 7.08 3.34 8.53
N GLU A 11 6.78 3.20 9.82
CA GLU A 11 6.23 1.99 10.39
C GLU A 11 4.70 2.10 10.38
N ILE A 12 4.04 0.99 10.05
CA ILE A 12 2.59 0.83 10.08
C ILE A 12 2.29 -0.16 11.19
N ASP A 13 1.51 0.26 12.17
CA ASP A 13 1.16 -0.57 13.31
C ASP A 13 0.27 -1.74 12.92
N ALA A 14 0.33 -2.83 13.69
CA ALA A 14 -0.59 -3.96 13.53
C ALA A 14 -2.06 -3.49 13.68
N GLY A 15 -2.92 -3.95 12.78
CA GLY A 15 -4.33 -3.57 12.70
C GLY A 15 -4.60 -2.26 11.96
N ALA A 16 -3.58 -1.52 11.52
CA ALA A 16 -3.76 -0.30 10.74
C ALA A 16 -3.95 -0.61 9.24
N ASP A 17 -4.79 0.17 8.56
CA ASP A 17 -4.88 0.16 7.09
C ASP A 17 -3.71 0.95 6.51
N LEU A 18 -2.84 0.26 5.77
CA LEU A 18 -1.68 0.84 5.11
C LEU A 18 -2.07 1.94 4.12
N LEU A 19 -3.13 1.74 3.33
CA LEU A 19 -3.55 2.71 2.31
C LEU A 19 -4.05 3.98 2.99
N TYR A 20 -4.90 3.83 4.00
CA TYR A 20 -5.43 4.95 4.77
C TYR A 20 -4.33 5.73 5.49
N THR A 21 -3.37 5.03 6.11
CA THR A 21 -2.25 5.67 6.83
C THR A 21 -1.37 6.51 5.90
N LEU A 22 -1.02 5.97 4.73
CA LEU A 22 -0.25 6.71 3.72
C LEU A 22 -1.06 7.86 3.10
N PHE A 23 -2.35 7.66 2.87
CA PHE A 23 -3.25 8.71 2.41
C PHE A 23 -3.30 9.88 3.38
N GLU A 24 -3.50 9.63 4.67
CA GLU A 24 -3.50 10.68 5.69
C GLU A 24 -2.15 11.39 5.78
N PHE A 25 -1.03 10.66 5.70
CA PHE A 25 0.31 11.25 5.65
C PHE A 25 0.48 12.22 4.48
N ALA A 26 0.02 11.81 3.29
CA ALA A 26 0.10 12.56 2.05
C ALA A 26 -0.77 13.82 2.10
N ARG A 27 -2.04 13.64 2.51
CA ARG A 27 -3.05 14.69 2.65
C ARG A 27 -2.63 15.75 3.66
N SER A 28 -2.15 15.35 4.85
CA SER A 28 -1.76 16.28 5.90
C SER A 28 -0.56 17.18 5.51
N ARG A 29 0.16 16.82 4.44
CA ARG A 29 1.35 17.54 3.95
C ARG A 29 1.13 18.21 2.61
N GLY A 30 -0.04 18.07 1.97
CA GLY A 30 -0.29 18.57 0.61
C GLY A 30 0.65 17.92 -0.42
N ARG A 31 0.94 16.61 -0.25
CA ARG A 31 1.89 15.87 -1.09
C ARG A 31 1.24 14.61 -1.65
N SER A 32 1.85 14.08 -2.70
CA SER A 32 1.55 12.75 -3.25
C SER A 32 2.67 11.80 -2.86
N ILE A 33 2.37 10.49 -2.86
CA ILE A 33 3.30 9.43 -2.48
C ILE A 33 3.45 8.44 -3.62
N HIS A 34 4.68 7.99 -3.88
CA HIS A 34 4.97 6.79 -4.65
C HIS A 34 5.68 5.78 -3.77
N ILE A 35 5.06 4.62 -3.57
CA ILE A 35 5.58 3.52 -2.74
C ILE A 35 6.66 2.79 -3.54
N LEU A 36 7.84 2.69 -2.96
CA LEU A 36 8.98 1.97 -3.55
C LEU A 36 8.95 0.50 -3.17
N ASN A 37 8.68 0.24 -1.88
CA ASN A 37 8.56 -1.11 -1.34
C ASN A 37 7.87 -1.07 0.04
N GLY A 38 7.46 -2.24 0.52
CA GLY A 38 7.02 -2.46 1.89
C GLY A 38 7.32 -3.89 2.31
N ILE A 39 7.59 -4.08 3.60
CA ILE A 39 7.99 -5.36 4.19
C ILE A 39 7.19 -5.58 5.46
N GLY A 40 6.48 -6.70 5.53
CA GLY A 40 5.72 -7.16 6.70
C GLY A 40 4.63 -8.14 6.30
N MET A 41 3.69 -8.41 7.21
CA MET A 41 2.55 -9.30 6.93
C MET A 41 1.25 -8.51 6.85
N VAL A 42 0.35 -8.96 5.98
CA VAL A 42 -0.99 -8.39 5.82
C VAL A 42 -2.05 -9.45 6.07
N ALA A 43 -3.22 -9.03 6.54
CA ALA A 43 -4.36 -9.90 6.78
C ALA A 43 -5.47 -9.63 5.76
N ASP A 44 -6.23 -10.67 5.42
CA ASP A 44 -7.49 -10.63 4.66
C ASP A 44 -7.46 -9.66 3.47
N VAL A 45 -6.89 -10.12 2.35
CA VAL A 45 -6.57 -9.25 1.23
C VAL A 45 -7.62 -9.37 0.14
N THR A 46 -8.05 -8.23 -0.39
CA THR A 46 -8.88 -8.18 -1.60
C THR A 46 -8.10 -7.57 -2.76
N LEU A 47 -8.03 -8.30 -3.88
CA LEU A 47 -7.27 -7.97 -5.08
C LEU A 47 -8.14 -7.90 -6.32
N ILE A 48 -7.77 -7.00 -7.23
CA ILE A 48 -8.19 -7.00 -8.62
C ILE A 48 -7.07 -7.65 -9.44
N GLN A 49 -7.36 -8.80 -10.03
CA GLN A 49 -6.43 -9.52 -10.88
C GLN A 49 -6.38 -8.93 -12.30
N SER A 50 -5.38 -9.34 -13.08
CA SER A 50 -5.15 -8.86 -14.46
C SER A 50 -6.33 -9.11 -15.40
N ASN A 51 -7.14 -10.14 -15.13
CA ASN A 51 -8.38 -10.46 -15.86
C ASN A 51 -9.58 -9.61 -15.41
N ARG A 52 -9.37 -8.60 -14.54
CA ARG A 52 -10.40 -7.75 -13.91
C ARG A 52 -11.34 -8.50 -12.97
N SER A 53 -10.97 -9.69 -12.50
CA SER A 53 -11.72 -10.39 -11.45
C SER A 53 -11.31 -9.88 -10.07
N PHE A 54 -12.29 -9.86 -9.17
CA PHE A 54 -12.08 -9.58 -7.76
C PHE A 54 -11.83 -10.89 -7.02
N VAL A 55 -10.79 -10.92 -6.20
CA VAL A 55 -10.42 -12.09 -5.39
C VAL A 55 -10.19 -11.63 -3.97
N SER A 56 -10.96 -12.16 -3.03
CA SER A 56 -10.74 -11.98 -1.60
C SER A 56 -10.15 -13.26 -1.04
N VAL A 57 -8.97 -13.15 -0.44
CA VAL A 57 -8.25 -14.26 0.18
C VAL A 57 -8.15 -13.95 1.67
N LEU A 58 -8.71 -14.84 2.48
CA LEU A 58 -8.70 -14.73 3.94
C LEU A 58 -7.49 -15.46 4.49
N GLY A 59 -6.81 -14.87 5.48
CA GLY A 59 -5.58 -15.42 6.03
C GLY A 59 -4.51 -14.37 6.28
N MET A 60 -3.27 -14.83 6.42
CA MET A 60 -2.10 -13.99 6.70
C MET A 60 -1.04 -14.23 5.64
N PHE A 61 -0.61 -13.15 5.00
CA PHE A 61 0.27 -13.22 3.85
C PHE A 61 1.50 -12.38 4.07
N ASP A 62 2.66 -12.91 3.70
CA ASP A 62 3.90 -12.15 3.67
C ASP A 62 3.88 -11.19 2.48
N LEU A 63 4.07 -9.90 2.76
CA LEU A 63 4.19 -8.87 1.73
C LEU A 63 5.60 -8.90 1.16
N LEU A 64 5.72 -9.50 -0.02
CA LEU A 64 6.98 -9.58 -0.76
C LEU A 64 7.31 -8.26 -1.47
N SER A 65 6.29 -7.60 -2.00
CA SER A 65 6.45 -6.32 -2.70
C SER A 65 5.15 -5.53 -2.71
N ILE A 66 5.27 -4.21 -2.57
CA ILE A 66 4.19 -3.25 -2.81
C ILE A 66 4.72 -2.06 -3.58
N ARG A 67 4.00 -1.66 -4.63
CA ARG A 67 4.33 -0.50 -5.45
C ARG A 67 3.07 0.21 -5.90
N GLY A 68 3.16 1.51 -6.04
CA GLY A 68 2.07 2.29 -6.60
C GLY A 68 2.06 3.71 -6.07
N THR A 69 1.10 4.48 -6.54
CA THR A 69 1.01 5.91 -6.25
C THR A 69 -0.27 6.19 -5.51
N ILE A 70 -0.18 7.04 -4.48
CA ILE A 70 -1.31 7.59 -3.74
C ILE A 70 -1.30 9.10 -4.02
N ILE A 71 -2.36 9.57 -4.66
CA ILE A 71 -2.58 10.98 -4.96
C ILE A 71 -3.85 11.40 -4.21
N PRO A 72 -3.71 12.07 -3.04
CA PRO A 72 -4.84 12.69 -2.38
C PRO A 72 -5.45 13.74 -3.31
N LEU A 73 -6.76 13.72 -3.48
CA LEU A 73 -7.47 14.82 -4.12
C LEU A 73 -7.77 15.89 -3.06
N SER A 74 -8.21 17.08 -3.48
CA SER A 74 -8.60 18.16 -2.56
C SER A 74 -9.84 17.82 -1.73
N THR A 75 -10.59 16.80 -2.17
CA THR A 75 -11.67 16.12 -1.45
C THR A 75 -11.11 14.99 -0.57
N ALA A 76 -11.91 14.36 0.28
CA ALA A 76 -11.48 13.17 1.04
C ALA A 76 -11.29 11.91 0.18
N GLU A 77 -11.04 12.07 -1.12
CA GLU A 77 -10.91 11.02 -2.12
C GLU A 77 -9.44 10.77 -2.45
N CYS A 78 -9.13 9.55 -2.87
CA CYS A 78 -7.79 9.13 -3.25
C CYS A 78 -7.83 8.48 -4.63
N LEU A 79 -6.94 8.91 -5.53
CA LEU A 79 -6.58 8.12 -6.71
C LEU A 79 -5.33 7.31 -6.39
N GLY A 80 -5.46 5.99 -6.44
CA GLY A 80 -4.32 5.10 -6.27
C GLY A 80 -4.63 3.70 -6.73
N VAL A 81 -3.64 3.10 -7.40
CA VAL A 81 -3.62 1.67 -7.71
C VAL A 81 -2.32 1.16 -7.14
N LEU A 82 -2.41 0.28 -6.14
CA LEU A 82 -1.25 -0.36 -5.54
C LEU A 82 -1.17 -1.79 -6.05
N GLN A 83 -0.07 -2.12 -6.71
CA GLN A 83 0.28 -3.48 -7.09
C GLN A 83 1.00 -4.14 -5.91
N ILE A 84 0.56 -5.33 -5.53
CA ILE A 84 1.23 -6.12 -4.50
C ILE A 84 1.53 -7.53 -4.97
N THR A 85 2.53 -8.11 -4.33
CA THR A 85 2.92 -9.50 -4.44
C THR A 85 2.97 -10.06 -3.02
N LEU A 86 2.27 -11.15 -2.79
CA LEU A 86 2.10 -11.84 -1.53
C LEU A 86 2.55 -13.29 -1.66
N SER A 87 3.06 -13.85 -0.57
CA SER A 87 3.17 -15.31 -0.42
C SER A 87 2.31 -15.75 0.75
N ASP A 88 1.68 -16.91 0.62
CA ASP A 88 1.11 -17.58 1.77
C ASP A 88 2.26 -18.09 2.67
N SER A 89 2.13 -17.83 3.97
CA SER A 89 3.12 -18.27 4.96
C SER A 89 2.83 -19.68 5.48
N ALA A 90 1.66 -20.24 5.16
CA ALA A 90 1.18 -21.53 5.66
C ALA A 90 1.43 -22.72 4.71
N ASP A 91 1.66 -22.46 3.41
CA ASP A 91 1.87 -23.50 2.40
C ASP A 91 3.36 -23.62 2.00
N ASP A 92 3.85 -24.86 1.88
CA ASP A 92 5.21 -25.19 1.42
C ASP A 92 5.38 -25.03 -0.11
N GLU A 93 4.28 -24.76 -0.83
CA GLU A 93 4.33 -24.41 -2.25
C GLU A 93 4.52 -22.89 -2.36
N ASP A 94 5.46 -22.43 -3.19
CA ASP A 94 5.73 -21.01 -3.49
C ASP A 94 4.54 -20.35 -4.23
N ASP A 95 3.32 -20.41 -3.67
CA ASP A 95 2.13 -19.83 -4.29
C ASP A 95 2.15 -18.32 -4.07
N VAL A 96 2.42 -17.61 -5.16
CA VAL A 96 2.56 -16.16 -5.17
C VAL A 96 1.28 -15.54 -5.66
N ILE A 97 0.63 -14.79 -4.79
CA ILE A 97 -0.59 -14.05 -5.10
C ILE A 97 -0.20 -12.63 -5.54
N GLN A 98 -0.59 -12.23 -6.75
CA GLN A 98 -0.30 -10.89 -7.27
C GLN A 98 -1.56 -10.20 -7.76
N GLY A 99 -1.65 -8.88 -7.53
CA GLY A 99 -2.75 -8.09 -8.05
C GLY A 99 -2.76 -6.64 -7.58
N SER A 100 -3.82 -5.93 -7.98
CA SER A 100 -4.08 -4.56 -7.51
C SER A 100 -4.89 -4.59 -6.24
N VAL A 101 -4.45 -3.90 -5.20
CA VAL A 101 -5.13 -3.88 -3.89
C VAL A 101 -6.39 -3.04 -3.94
N ILE A 102 -7.42 -3.54 -3.25
CA ILE A 102 -8.60 -2.78 -2.86
C ILE A 102 -8.48 -2.50 -1.37
N SER A 103 -8.66 -1.24 -0.97
CA SER A 103 -8.66 -0.86 0.45
C SER A 103 -9.82 -1.58 1.18
N PRO A 104 -9.61 -2.04 2.43
CA PRO A 104 -8.40 -1.85 3.25
C PRO A 104 -7.31 -2.89 2.98
N LEU A 105 -6.04 -2.51 3.22
CA LEU A 105 -4.92 -3.45 3.34
C LEU A 105 -4.39 -3.38 4.77
N VAL A 106 -4.85 -4.32 5.60
CA VAL A 106 -4.60 -4.28 7.04
C VAL A 106 -3.28 -4.97 7.35
N ALA A 107 -2.40 -4.28 8.08
CA ALA A 107 -1.16 -4.86 8.58
C ALA A 107 -1.48 -5.90 9.67
N TYR A 108 -1.03 -7.14 9.50
CA TYR A 108 -1.17 -8.17 10.53
C TYR A 108 -0.17 -7.98 11.67
N SER A 109 1.05 -7.57 11.32
CA SER A 109 2.15 -7.24 12.23
C SER A 109 2.74 -5.87 11.88
N PRO A 110 3.52 -5.23 12.79
CA PRO A 110 4.18 -3.98 12.46
C PRO A 110 5.03 -4.12 11.19
N MET A 111 4.72 -3.31 10.18
CA MET A 111 5.34 -3.40 8.86
C MET A 111 5.99 -2.08 8.47
N ARG A 112 7.03 -2.13 7.63
CA ARG A 112 7.73 -0.92 7.17
C ARG A 112 7.39 -0.63 5.74
N VAL A 113 7.13 0.64 5.43
CA VAL A 113 6.88 1.10 4.07
C VAL A 113 7.90 2.17 3.71
N THR A 114 8.58 1.95 2.59
CA THR A 114 9.53 2.90 2.00
C THR A 114 8.88 3.56 0.79
N PHE A 115 8.86 4.88 0.76
CA PHE A 115 8.23 5.63 -0.30
C PHE A 115 8.94 6.95 -0.57
N VAL A 116 8.62 7.58 -1.68
CA VAL A 116 8.99 8.96 -1.97
C VAL A 116 7.74 9.82 -2.01
N SER A 117 7.83 11.01 -1.43
CA SER A 117 6.77 12.02 -1.53
C SER A 117 7.19 13.13 -2.49
N PHE A 118 6.24 13.71 -3.21
CA PHE A 118 6.46 14.83 -4.13
C PHE A 118 5.34 15.86 -4.00
N PRO A 119 5.56 17.12 -4.42
CA PRO A 119 4.49 18.13 -4.42
C PRO A 119 3.26 17.63 -5.18
N ASN A 120 2.09 17.77 -4.57
CA ASN A 120 0.83 17.42 -5.21
C ASN A 120 0.30 18.64 -5.98
N PRO A 121 0.07 18.57 -7.30
CA PRO A 121 -0.46 19.70 -8.07
C PRO A 121 -1.90 20.07 -7.70
N ALA A 122 -2.61 19.23 -6.94
CA ALA A 122 -3.98 19.51 -6.48
C ALA A 122 -4.05 20.39 -5.22
N PHE A 123 -2.92 20.75 -4.59
CA PHE A 123 -2.84 21.52 -3.36
C PHE A 123 -1.98 22.79 -3.52
#